data_AF-E0I9C9-F1
#
_entry.id   AF-E0I9C9-F1
#
_cell.length_a   1.000
_cell.length_b   1.000
_cell.length_c   1.000
_cell.angle_alpha   90.00
_cell.angle_beta   90.00
_cell.angle_gamma   90.00
#
_symmetry.space_group_name_H-M   'P 1'
#
loop_
_entity.id
_entity.type
_entity.pdbx_description
1 polymer ?
#
loop_
_entity_poly.entity_id
_entity_poly.type
_entity_poly.pdbx_seq_one_letter_code
_entity_poly.pdbx_strand_id
1 'polypeptide(L)' 'MSKKTSASWDMVQLAGAVADLKRDHYRILLTMSVLVDLLVDRGFVSREELERKTAAIDDELETLIDASLRPMG' A
#
# COMPACT_ATOMS: atom_id res chain seq x y z
N MET A 1 -26.18 -0.54 -31.20
CA MET A 1 -24.86 -0.90 -31.79
C MET A 1 -23.80 -0.75 -30.72
N SER A 2 -23.27 -1.86 -30.19
CA SER A 2 -22.21 -1.81 -29.18
C SER A 2 -20.88 -1.45 -29.87
N LYS A 3 -20.37 -0.24 -29.64
CA LYS A 3 -19.03 0.16 -30.11
C LYS A 3 -18.02 -0.63 -29.30
N LYS A 4 -17.42 -1.67 -29.90
CA LYS A 4 -16.23 -2.31 -29.34
C LYS A 4 -15.14 -1.24 -29.23
N THR A 5 -14.78 -0.86 -28.01
CA THR A 5 -13.61 -0.02 -27.75
C THR A 5 -12.38 -0.73 -28.30
N SER A 6 -11.45 0.02 -28.89
CA SER A 6 -10.21 -0.58 -29.38
C SER A 6 -9.36 -1.00 -28.18
N ALA A 7 -8.56 -2.06 -28.33
CA ALA A 7 -7.64 -2.50 -27.27
C ALA A 7 -6.71 -1.37 -26.77
N SER A 8 -6.38 -0.41 -27.65
CA SER A 8 -5.63 0.79 -27.29
C SER A 8 -6.40 1.71 -26.32
N TRP A 9 -7.71 1.85 -26.50
CA TRP A 9 -8.55 2.63 -25.60
C TRP A 9 -8.70 1.96 -24.23
N ASP A 10 -8.80 0.63 -24.20
CA ASP A 10 -8.83 -0.12 -22.93
C ASP A 10 -7.52 0.05 -22.13
N MET A 11 -6.37 0.10 -22.82
CA MET A 11 -5.08 0.41 -22.17
C MET A 11 -5.01 1.84 -21.62
N VAL A 12 -5.56 2.83 -22.32
CA VAL A 12 -5.65 4.21 -21.83
C VAL A 12 -6.51 4.28 -20.58
N GLN A 13 -7.64 3.59 -20.56
CA GLN A 13 -8.51 3.50 -19.39
C GLN A 13 -7.81 2.83 -18.20
N LEU A 14 -7.07 1.75 -18.43
CA LEU A 14 -6.27 1.08 -17.41
C LEU A 14 -5.19 2.01 -16.85
N ALA A 15 -4.45 2.70 -17.71
CA ALA A 15 -3.43 3.66 -17.30
C ALA A 15 -4.03 4.81 -16.47
N GLY A 16 -5.21 5.31 -16.85
CA GLY A 16 -5.97 6.30 -16.08
C GLY A 16 -6.35 5.78 -14.70
N ALA A 17 -6.91 4.58 -14.60
CA ALA A 17 -7.27 3.97 -13.32
C ALA A 17 -6.06 3.76 -12.40
N VAL A 18 -4.90 3.37 -12.95
CA VAL A 18 -3.64 3.25 -12.18
C VAL A 18 -3.16 4.61 -11.70
N ALA A 19 -3.26 5.65 -12.53
CA ALA A 19 -2.87 7.00 -12.16
C ALA A 19 -3.74 7.56 -11.02
N ASP A 20 -5.06 7.35 -11.10
CA ASP A 20 -5.99 7.73 -10.04
C ASP A 20 -5.70 6.96 -8.74
N LEU A 21 -5.50 5.64 -8.84
CA LEU A 21 -5.15 4.81 -7.68
C LEU A 21 -3.86 5.30 -7.00
N LYS A 22 -2.81 5.59 -7.77
CA LYS A 22 -1.56 6.15 -7.23
C LYS A 22 -1.81 7.45 -6.47
N ARG A 23 -2.65 8.33 -7.04
CA ARG A 23 -2.95 9.63 -6.45
C ARG A 23 -3.73 9.50 -5.14
N ASP A 24 -4.75 8.66 -5.11
CA ASP A 24 -5.54 8.43 -3.90
C ASP A 24 -4.73 7.73 -2.81
N HIS A 25 -3.95 6.72 -3.17
CA HIS A 25 -3.08 6.02 -2.23
C HIS A 25 -2.02 6.96 -1.62
N TYR A 26 -1.44 7.86 -2.43
CA TYR A 26 -0.52 8.88 -1.94
C TYR A 26 -1.17 9.79 -0.89
N ARG A 27 -2.40 10.26 -1.13
CA ARG A 27 -3.12 11.12 -0.19
C ARG A 27 -3.45 10.39 1.12
N ILE A 28 -3.81 9.12 1.04
CA ILE A 28 -4.06 8.28 2.23
C ILE A 28 -2.77 8.13 3.04
N LEU A 29 -1.65 7.80 2.39
CA LEU A 29 -0.35 7.67 3.05
C LEU A 29 0.08 8.97 3.75
N LEU A 30 -0.10 10.11 3.08
CA LEU A 30 0.18 11.42 3.68
C LEU A 30 -0.70 11.71 4.90
N THR A 31 -1.98 11.33 4.84
CA THR A 31 -2.89 11.52 5.97
C THR A 31 -2.50 10.60 7.14
N MET A 32 -2.15 9.35 6.85
CA MET A 32 -1.65 8.40 7.85
C MET A 32 -0.34 8.88 8.48
N SER A 33 0.59 9.46 7.72
CA SER A 33 1.85 9.97 8.29
C SER A 33 1.59 11.11 9.28
N VAL A 34 0.72 12.05 8.92
CA VAL A 34 0.32 13.14 9.83
C VAL A 34 -0.38 12.60 11.08
N LEU A 35 -1.26 11.59 10.94
CA LEU A 35 -1.91 10.97 12.08
C LEU A 35 -0.91 10.29 13.03
N VAL A 36 0.07 9.56 12.47
CA VAL A 36 1.14 8.93 13.26
C VAL A 36 1.96 9.98 14.00
N ASP A 37 2.37 11.05 13.31
CA ASP A 37 3.12 12.15 13.93
C ASP A 37 2.33 12.77 15.10
N LEU A 38 1.04 13.04 14.90
CA LEU A 38 0.18 13.58 15.97
C LEU A 38 0.04 12.63 17.16
N LEU A 39 -0.06 11.32 16.93
CA LEU A 39 -0.15 10.33 18.01
C LEU A 39 1.17 10.26 18.81
N VAL A 40 2.31 10.39 18.13
CA VAL A 40 3.63 10.45 18.77
C VAL A 40 3.80 11.73 19.56
N ASP A 41 3.51 12.88 18.95
CA ASP A 41 3.66 14.20 19.59
C ASP A 41 2.78 14.36 20.84
N ARG A 42 1.61 13.70 20.85
CA ARG A 42 0.71 13.67 22.00
C ARG A 42 1.08 12.59 23.04
N GLY A 43 2.09 11.77 22.77
CA GLY A 43 2.56 10.72 23.66
C GLY A 43 1.65 9.49 23.74
N PHE A 44 0.72 9.32 22.79
CA PHE A 44 -0.12 8.12 22.72
C PHE A 44 0.64 6.89 22.24
N VAL A 45 1.69 7.10 21.42
CA VAL A 45 2.59 6.06 20.91
C VAL A 45 4.02 6.58 20.99
N SER A 46 4.99 5.74 21.35
CA SER A 46 6.41 6.12 21.30
C SER A 46 7.02 5.80 19.93
N ARG A 47 8.07 6.51 19.53
CA ARG A 47 8.78 6.21 18.27
C ARG A 47 9.35 4.80 18.27
N GLU A 48 9.90 4.37 19.40
CA GLU A 48 10.47 3.03 19.57
C GLU A 48 9.40 1.93 19.48
N GLU A 49 8.20 2.17 20.02
CA GLU A 49 7.09 1.23 19.87
C GLU A 49 6.66 1.11 18.40
N LEU A 50 6.57 2.23 17.70
CA LEU A 50 6.22 2.27 16.28
C LEU A 50 7.25 1.49 15.44
N GLU A 51 8.54 1.81 15.60
CA GLU A 51 9.64 1.15 14.89
C GLU A 51 9.65 -0.36 15.12
N ARG A 52 9.50 -0.80 16.38
CA ARG A 52 9.44 -2.22 16.72
C ARG A 52 8.27 -2.93 16.05
N LYS A 53 7.09 -2.30 16.02
CA LYS A 53 5.90 -2.88 15.38
C LYS A 53 6.06 -2.95 13.87
N THR A 54 6.63 -1.92 13.24
CA THR A 54 6.92 -1.91 11.81
C THR A 54 7.88 -3.05 11.45
N ALA A 55 8.99 -3.19 12.18
CA ALA A 55 9.96 -4.28 11.94
C ALA A 55 9.32 -5.67 12.09
N ALA A 56 8.47 -5.87 13.10
CA ALA A 56 7.77 -7.14 13.28
C ALA A 56 6.82 -7.48 12.12
N ILE A 57 6.15 -6.48 11.55
CA ILE A 57 5.27 -6.65 10.38
C ILE A 57 6.09 -6.98 9.13
N ASP A 58 7.23 -6.31 8.93
CA ASP A 58 8.13 -6.60 7.80
C ASP A 58 8.67 -8.03 7.87
N ASP A 59 9.09 -8.50 9.05
CA ASP A 59 9.54 -9.88 9.27
C ASP A 59 8.42 -10.91 9.01
N GLU A 60 7.19 -10.61 9.43
CA GLU A 60 6.02 -11.45 9.15
C GLU A 60 5.73 -11.52 7.65
N LEU A 61 5.83 -10.39 6.95
CA LEU A 61 5.62 -10.32 5.51
C LEU A 61 6.66 -11.16 4.75
N GLU A 62 7.94 -11.03 5.09
CA GLU A 62 9.01 -11.84 4.51
C GLU A 62 8.76 -13.34 4.73
N THR A 63 8.33 -13.71 5.95
CA THR A 63 8.00 -15.11 6.26
C THR A 63 6.84 -15.62 5.39
N LEU A 64 5.80 -14.82 5.16
CA LEU A 64 4.67 -15.18 4.31
C LEU A 64 5.07 -15.29 2.84
N ILE A 65 5.92 -14.38 2.35
CA ILE A 65 6.47 -14.42 0.99
C ILE A 65 7.25 -15.71 0.80
N ASP A 66 8.18 -16.02 1.71
CA ASP A 66 8.98 -17.25 1.69
C ASP A 66 8.11 -18.50 1.71
N ALA A 67 7.07 -18.53 2.55
CA ALA A 67 6.13 -19.64 2.61
C ALA A 67 5.35 -19.82 1.31
N SER A 68 5.00 -18.73 0.62
CA SER A 68 4.30 -18.75 -0.67
C SER A 68 5.19 -19.18 -1.84
N LEU A 69 6.50 -18.93 -1.75
CA LEU A 69 7.49 -19.20 -2.79
C LEU A 69 8.12 -20.60 -2.69
N ARG A 70 7.98 -21.28 -1.53
CA ARG A 70 8.36 -22.69 -1.42
C ARG A 70 7.29 -23.56 -2.10
N PRO A 71 7.62 -24.32 -3.16
CA PRO A 71 6.67 -25.29 -3.69
C PRO A 71 6.33 -26.28 -2.56
N MET A 72 5.04 -26.50 -2.31
CA MET A 72 4.60 -27.59 -1.44
C MET A 72 5.20 -28.89 -1.97
N GLY A 73 6.23 -29.38 -1.30
CA GLY A 73 6.72 -30.75 -1.44
C GLY A 73 5.81 -31.69 -0.67
#